data_AF-A0AA36E8J1-F1
#
_entry.id   AF-A0AA36E8J1-F1
#
_cell.length_a   1.000
_cell.length_b   1.000
_cell.length_c   1.000
_cell.angle_alpha   90.00
_cell.angle_beta   90.00
_cell.angle_gamma   90.00
#
_symmetry.space_group_name_H-M   'P 1'
#
loop_
_entity.id
_entity.type
_entity.pdbx_description
1 polymer ?
#
loop_
_entity_poly.entity_id
_entity_poly.type
_entity_poly.pdbx_seq_one_letter_code
_entity_poly.pdbx_strand_id
1 'polypeptide(L)'
;MSKFDYPKLPRKEIIGVLAESRIVNVSEAELINPRPDVVNNIYTQILVHLGCLQEDCGLVEFADLEQLENPDLHVDSVRMMNLFNKIRGVISALDCPKNFTLKDLIKPEGDRTEFFIGTILNFCLHRDTRMELIKPVVEDVTNLDEQQQAIENRISQLNAELLEFNESREKEMPLIQEVDIKIKELRQTISSLNNQQMSLKATFRKKKDAVKEMDEKISSAEFALVQSAQENASLRSKIVQSPDKLQRALEEKKGVQIEAKNAEREAMQSFHEKSAILEVYAKASKKMSKHLKQMQALQEQVNSAKQVEKDVKVLKVKNSDDGVLDKSLEAKLFEQQGRADQLEELLQQLEKEKDLKCEEASKELNNVRSQVEYNRHGLEQRQKNIEALVAEAGAIKEKIKVENDSATAKQQILFSKCEEITKEFLEYTNSTGQLLSKIGEGAEGLAN
;
A
#
# COMPACT_ATOMS: atom_id res chain seq x y z
N MET A 1 -3.84 -95.26 -4.78
CA MET A 1 -4.54 -93.97 -4.66
C MET A 1 -4.76 -93.69 -3.19
N SER A 2 -4.13 -92.65 -2.64
CA SER A 2 -4.35 -92.26 -1.24
C SER A 2 -5.80 -91.80 -1.10
N LYS A 3 -6.62 -92.50 -0.30
CA LYS A 3 -7.96 -92.00 0.04
C LYS A 3 -7.73 -90.73 0.86
N PHE A 4 -8.04 -89.57 0.28
CA PHE A 4 -8.06 -88.33 1.03
C PHE A 4 -9.24 -88.42 2.01
N ASP A 5 -8.94 -88.73 3.26
CA ASP A 5 -9.94 -88.69 4.33
C ASP A 5 -10.16 -87.23 4.71
N TYR A 6 -11.43 -86.83 4.82
CA TYR A 6 -11.80 -85.49 5.27
C TYR A 6 -11.15 -85.19 6.62
N PRO A 7 -10.54 -84.02 6.82
CA PRO A 7 -9.79 -83.70 8.03
C PRO A 7 -10.69 -83.81 9.27
N LYS A 8 -10.24 -84.57 10.27
CA LYS A 8 -10.94 -84.76 11.54
C LYS A 8 -10.04 -84.32 12.68
N LEU A 9 -10.54 -83.42 13.50
CA LEU A 9 -9.87 -83.06 14.75
C LEU A 9 -10.14 -84.13 15.81
N PRO A 10 -9.11 -84.68 16.47
CA PRO A 10 -9.26 -85.52 17.64
C PRO A 10 -10.03 -84.80 18.76
N ARG A 11 -10.81 -85.55 19.54
CA ARG A 11 -11.62 -85.00 20.66
C ARG A 11 -10.82 -84.11 21.62
N LYS A 12 -9.58 -84.50 21.96
CA LYS A 12 -8.71 -83.70 22.84
C LYS A 12 -8.35 -82.35 22.22
N GLU A 13 -8.12 -82.31 20.91
CA GLU A 13 -7.85 -81.07 20.18
C GLU A 13 -9.11 -80.21 20.08
N ILE A 14 -10.28 -80.81 19.86
CA ILE A 14 -11.57 -80.09 19.89
C ILE A 14 -11.73 -79.35 21.23
N ILE A 15 -11.52 -80.04 22.36
CA ILE A 15 -11.63 -79.43 23.69
C ILE A 15 -10.58 -78.33 23.89
N GLY A 16 -9.34 -78.59 23.47
CA GLY A 16 -8.25 -77.61 23.55
C GLY A 16 -8.58 -76.32 22.79
N VAL A 17 -8.97 -76.45 21.52
CA VAL A 17 -9.30 -75.30 20.65
C VAL A 17 -10.49 -74.51 21.20
N LEU A 18 -11.55 -75.19 21.66
CA LEU A 18 -12.72 -74.50 22.24
C LEU A 18 -12.35 -73.67 23.48
N ALA A 19 -11.43 -74.15 24.30
CA ALA A 19 -10.96 -73.45 25.49
C ALA A 19 -9.96 -72.33 25.15
N GLU A 20 -8.98 -72.59 24.27
CA GLU A 20 -7.94 -71.64 23.84
C GLU A 20 -8.54 -70.44 23.11
N SER A 21 -9.48 -70.69 22.19
CA SER A 21 -10.23 -69.65 21.47
C SER A 21 -11.34 -69.01 22.31
N ARG A 22 -11.46 -69.38 23.60
CA ARG A 22 -12.46 -68.88 24.56
C ARG A 22 -13.92 -68.98 24.07
N ILE A 23 -14.22 -70.03 23.31
CA ILE A 23 -15.56 -70.26 22.74
C ILE A 23 -16.47 -70.87 23.81
N VAL A 24 -16.08 -72.01 24.38
CA VAL A 24 -16.86 -72.70 25.43
C VAL A 24 -15.98 -73.74 26.13
N ASN A 25 -16.18 -73.92 27.44
CA ASN A 25 -15.51 -74.98 28.20
C ASN A 25 -16.38 -76.24 28.22
N VAL A 26 -15.87 -77.35 27.68
CA VAL A 26 -16.58 -78.62 27.55
C VAL A 26 -15.71 -79.76 28.07
N SER A 27 -16.31 -80.68 28.82
CA SER A 27 -15.62 -81.88 29.30
C SER A 27 -15.62 -83.01 28.27
N GLU A 28 -14.67 -83.94 28.37
CA GLU A 28 -14.62 -85.09 27.45
C GLU A 28 -15.88 -85.97 27.52
N ALA A 29 -16.45 -86.13 28.73
CA ALA A 29 -17.69 -86.87 28.95
C ALA A 29 -18.90 -86.26 28.24
N GLU A 30 -18.94 -84.93 28.10
CA GLU A 30 -20.02 -84.21 27.42
C GLU A 30 -19.97 -84.33 25.90
N LEU A 31 -18.81 -84.64 25.32
CA LEU A 31 -18.70 -84.94 23.88
C LEU A 31 -18.98 -86.42 23.58
N ILE A 32 -18.62 -87.33 24.49
CA ILE A 32 -18.92 -88.76 24.37
C ILE A 32 -20.43 -89.01 24.44
N ASN A 33 -21.11 -88.39 25.41
CA ASN A 33 -22.54 -88.48 25.60
C ASN A 33 -23.17 -87.09 25.51
N PRO A 34 -23.33 -86.55 24.28
CA PRO A 34 -23.80 -85.19 24.10
C PRO A 34 -25.24 -85.02 24.55
N ARG A 35 -25.47 -84.04 25.42
CA ARG A 35 -26.81 -83.56 25.78
C ARG A 35 -27.25 -82.47 24.80
N PRO A 36 -28.51 -82.45 24.34
CA PRO A 36 -29.01 -81.44 23.41
C PRO A 36 -28.65 -80.01 23.82
N ASP A 37 -28.84 -79.64 25.08
CA ASP A 37 -28.56 -78.29 25.59
C ASP A 37 -27.08 -77.91 25.47
N VAL A 38 -26.19 -78.86 25.74
CA VAL A 38 -24.74 -78.65 25.65
C VAL A 38 -24.33 -78.47 24.20
N VAL A 39 -24.83 -79.31 23.30
CA VAL A 39 -24.54 -79.21 21.85
C VAL A 39 -25.08 -77.92 21.25
N ASN A 40 -26.30 -77.52 21.62
CA ASN A 40 -26.89 -76.25 21.20
C ASN A 40 -26.05 -75.06 21.66
N ASN A 41 -25.57 -75.08 22.92
CA ASN A 41 -24.69 -74.04 23.43
C ASN A 41 -23.36 -74.00 22.66
N ILE A 42 -22.71 -75.16 22.43
CA ILE A 42 -21.44 -75.22 21.69
C ILE A 42 -21.59 -74.61 20.28
N TYR A 43 -22.62 -75.03 19.53
CA TYR A 43 -22.86 -74.49 18.19
C TYR A 43 -23.19 -72.99 18.20
N THR A 44 -23.96 -72.54 19.19
CA THR A 44 -24.26 -71.11 19.36
C THR A 44 -22.98 -70.31 19.58
N GLN A 45 -22.14 -70.73 20.52
CA GLN A 45 -20.88 -70.02 20.82
C GLN A 45 -19.90 -70.04 19.64
N ILE A 46 -19.82 -71.17 18.91
CA ILE A 46 -19.01 -71.25 17.69
C ILE A 46 -19.49 -70.25 16.63
N LEU A 47 -20.80 -70.14 16.42
CA LEU A 47 -21.35 -69.20 15.45
C LEU A 47 -21.16 -67.73 15.87
N VAL A 48 -21.22 -67.43 17.18
CA VAL A 48 -20.87 -66.10 17.72
C VAL A 48 -19.40 -65.78 17.43
N HIS A 49 -18.50 -66.72 17.70
CA HIS A 49 -17.08 -66.58 17.41
C HIS A 49 -16.80 -66.39 15.90
N LEU A 50 -17.57 -67.05 15.03
CA LEU A 50 -17.50 -66.85 13.59
C LEU A 50 -18.10 -65.51 13.10
N GLY A 51 -18.81 -64.78 13.97
CA GLY A 51 -19.56 -63.58 13.59
C GLY A 51 -20.82 -63.87 12.75
N CYS A 52 -21.27 -65.13 12.71
CA CYS A 52 -22.49 -65.56 12.01
C CYS A 52 -23.76 -65.42 12.89
N LEU A 53 -23.56 -65.22 14.20
CA LEU A 53 -24.57 -64.79 15.16
C LEU A 53 -24.08 -63.49 15.79
N GLN A 54 -24.82 -62.39 15.61
CA GLN A 54 -24.70 -61.22 16.49
C GLN A 54 -25.36 -61.53 17.84
N GLU A 55 -24.90 -60.90 18.93
CA GLU A 55 -25.42 -61.09 20.29
C GLU A 55 -26.95 -60.90 20.39
N ASP A 56 -27.56 -60.16 19.46
CA ASP A 56 -29.00 -59.91 19.35
C ASP A 56 -29.81 -61.02 18.66
N CYS A 57 -29.20 -62.12 18.19
CA CYS A 57 -29.90 -63.21 17.48
C CYS A 57 -30.89 -64.03 18.33
N GLY A 58 -31.10 -63.68 19.60
CA GLY A 58 -32.24 -64.14 20.39
C GLY A 58 -33.56 -63.44 20.02
N LEU A 59 -33.48 -62.29 19.33
CA LEU A 59 -34.62 -61.61 18.75
C LEU A 59 -34.84 -62.24 17.37
N VAL A 60 -35.85 -63.08 17.26
CA VAL A 60 -36.46 -63.33 15.95
C VAL A 60 -36.83 -61.96 15.39
N GLU A 61 -36.55 -61.67 14.12
CA GLU A 61 -37.13 -60.47 13.49
C GLU A 61 -38.64 -60.54 13.72
N PHE A 62 -39.16 -59.66 14.59
CA PHE A 62 -40.55 -59.73 15.07
C PHE A 62 -41.56 -59.78 13.91
N ALA A 63 -41.18 -59.24 12.75
CA ALA A 63 -41.93 -59.29 11.50
C ALA A 63 -42.24 -60.70 10.98
N ASP A 64 -41.38 -61.70 11.23
CA ASP A 64 -41.59 -63.09 10.80
C ASP A 64 -42.43 -63.88 11.80
N LEU A 65 -42.40 -63.49 13.08
CA LEU A 65 -43.22 -64.09 14.14
C LEU A 65 -44.69 -63.68 14.04
N GLU A 66 -44.99 -62.46 13.58
CA GLU A 66 -46.35 -61.96 13.38
C GLU A 66 -47.17 -62.77 12.36
N GLN A 67 -46.50 -63.56 11.50
CA GLN A 67 -47.14 -64.46 10.53
C GLN A 67 -47.58 -65.81 11.14
N LEU A 68 -47.12 -66.13 12.35
CA LEU A 68 -47.45 -67.37 13.05
C LEU A 68 -48.63 -67.17 14.00
N GLU A 69 -49.52 -68.15 14.05
CA GLU A 69 -50.59 -68.17 15.04
C GLU A 69 -50.02 -68.50 16.43
N ASN A 70 -50.21 -67.62 17.41
CA ASN A 70 -49.61 -67.70 18.76
C ASN A 70 -48.07 -67.65 18.76
N PRO A 71 -47.46 -66.51 18.39
CA PRO A 71 -46.00 -66.38 18.24
C PRO A 71 -45.19 -66.79 19.49
N ASP A 72 -45.73 -66.51 20.69
CA ASP A 72 -45.10 -66.83 21.97
C ASP A 72 -44.85 -68.34 22.15
N LEU A 73 -45.69 -69.20 21.56
CA LEU A 73 -45.53 -70.65 21.63
C LEU A 73 -44.45 -71.20 20.69
N HIS A 74 -44.01 -70.38 19.73
CA HIS A 74 -43.07 -70.78 18.70
C HIS A 74 -41.64 -70.29 18.92
N VAL A 75 -41.39 -69.47 19.95
CA VAL A 75 -40.09 -68.86 20.24
C VAL A 75 -38.95 -69.88 20.27
N ASP A 76 -39.11 -71.00 20.98
CA ASP A 76 -38.07 -72.04 21.08
C ASP A 76 -37.88 -72.82 19.77
N SER A 77 -38.98 -73.06 19.04
CA SER A 77 -38.92 -73.75 17.74
C SER A 77 -38.20 -72.92 16.70
N VAL A 78 -38.50 -71.62 16.65
CA VAL A 78 -37.86 -70.66 15.74
C VAL A 78 -36.39 -70.50 16.08
N ARG A 79 -36.05 -70.35 17.37
CA ARG A 79 -34.65 -70.29 17.81
C ARG A 79 -33.87 -71.54 17.37
N MET A 80 -34.43 -72.73 17.58
CA MET A 80 -33.79 -73.99 17.19
C MET A 80 -33.64 -74.11 15.66
N MET A 81 -34.66 -73.73 14.90
CA MET A 81 -34.62 -73.78 13.44
C MET A 81 -33.62 -72.76 12.87
N ASN A 82 -33.51 -71.59 13.49
CA ASN A 82 -32.50 -70.59 13.13
C ASN A 82 -31.08 -71.11 13.38
N LEU A 83 -30.84 -71.72 14.54
CA LEU A 83 -29.56 -72.36 14.85
C LEU A 83 -29.24 -73.48 13.84
N PHE A 84 -30.22 -74.34 13.55
CA PHE A 84 -30.08 -75.41 12.57
C PHE A 84 -29.72 -74.88 11.17
N ASN A 85 -30.46 -73.90 10.67
CA ASN A 85 -30.25 -73.33 9.35
C ASN A 85 -28.88 -72.64 9.24
N LYS A 86 -28.44 -71.93 10.28
CA LYS A 86 -27.12 -71.28 10.32
C LYS A 86 -25.99 -72.30 10.33
N ILE A 87 -26.05 -73.32 11.19
CA ILE A 87 -25.02 -74.38 11.21
C ILE A 87 -25.01 -75.15 9.89
N ARG A 88 -26.18 -75.49 9.35
CA ARG A 88 -26.28 -76.15 8.05
C ARG A 88 -25.64 -75.31 6.95
N GLY A 89 -25.90 -74.00 6.93
CA GLY A 89 -25.27 -73.07 5.99
C GLY A 89 -23.75 -73.08 6.10
N VAL A 90 -23.20 -73.01 7.31
CA VAL A 90 -21.74 -73.11 7.56
C VAL A 90 -21.20 -74.46 7.07
N ILE A 91 -21.83 -75.57 7.46
CA ILE A 91 -21.39 -76.92 7.04
C ILE A 91 -21.44 -77.10 5.52
N SER A 92 -22.45 -76.55 4.85
CA SER A 92 -22.55 -76.56 3.39
C SER A 92 -21.46 -75.72 2.73
N ALA A 93 -21.09 -74.57 3.29
CA ALA A 93 -20.00 -73.75 2.77
C ALA A 93 -18.60 -74.39 2.95
N LEU A 94 -18.46 -75.36 3.86
CA LEU A 94 -17.23 -76.12 4.09
C LEU A 94 -17.11 -77.38 3.22
N ASP A 95 -18.01 -77.55 2.23
CA ASP A 95 -18.10 -78.72 1.36
C ASP A 95 -18.03 -80.05 2.14
N CYS A 96 -18.70 -80.08 3.30
CA CYS A 96 -18.64 -81.23 4.20
C CYS A 96 -19.34 -82.46 3.56
N PRO A 97 -18.71 -83.65 3.57
CA PRO A 97 -19.26 -84.84 2.92
C PRO A 97 -20.48 -85.43 3.65
N LYS A 98 -20.76 -84.99 4.88
CA LYS A 98 -21.93 -85.42 5.65
C LYS A 98 -22.94 -84.28 5.77
N ASN A 99 -24.21 -84.63 5.61
CA ASN A 99 -25.30 -83.68 5.83
C ASN A 99 -25.57 -83.47 7.32
N PHE A 100 -25.61 -82.20 7.72
CA PHE A 100 -26.13 -81.77 9.01
C PHE A 100 -27.66 -81.80 8.99
N THR A 101 -28.27 -82.46 9.98
CA THR A 101 -29.71 -82.70 10.08
C THR A 101 -30.24 -82.23 11.43
N LEU A 102 -31.54 -82.00 11.54
CA LEU A 102 -32.14 -81.53 12.80
C LEU A 102 -31.93 -82.52 13.97
N LYS A 103 -31.73 -83.82 13.67
CA LYS A 103 -31.38 -84.84 14.68
C LYS A 103 -30.07 -84.52 15.39
N ASP A 104 -29.12 -83.87 14.70
CA ASP A 104 -27.82 -83.51 15.25
C ASP A 104 -27.91 -82.44 16.36
N LEU A 105 -29.07 -81.77 16.49
CA LEU A 105 -29.38 -80.85 17.59
C LEU A 105 -30.32 -81.47 18.63
N ILE A 106 -31.40 -82.13 18.19
CA ILE A 106 -32.45 -82.64 19.10
C ILE A 106 -32.03 -83.93 19.80
N LYS A 107 -31.27 -84.80 19.11
CA LYS A 107 -30.81 -86.08 19.64
C LYS A 107 -29.38 -86.35 19.15
N PRO A 108 -28.41 -85.58 19.67
CA PRO A 108 -27.03 -85.65 19.19
C PRO A 108 -26.39 -87.02 19.48
N GLU A 109 -25.54 -87.46 18.57
CA GLU A 109 -24.76 -88.70 18.67
C GLU A 109 -23.28 -88.32 18.76
N GLY A 110 -22.54 -88.87 19.73
CA GLY A 110 -21.15 -88.47 20.03
C GLY A 110 -20.25 -88.39 18.78
N ASP A 111 -20.19 -89.46 18.00
CA ASP A 111 -19.36 -89.52 16.78
C ASP A 111 -19.75 -88.48 15.72
N ARG A 112 -21.04 -88.14 15.61
CA ARG A 112 -21.53 -87.14 14.64
C ARG A 112 -21.26 -85.73 15.14
N THR A 113 -21.53 -85.48 16.42
CA THR A 113 -21.27 -84.20 17.08
C THR A 113 -19.79 -83.84 17.02
N GLU A 114 -18.91 -84.78 17.35
CA GLU A 114 -17.45 -84.60 17.23
C GLU A 114 -17.02 -84.31 15.80
N PHE A 115 -17.56 -85.04 14.82
CA PHE A 115 -17.23 -84.84 13.42
C PHE A 115 -17.59 -83.43 12.93
N PHE A 116 -18.81 -82.95 13.22
CA PHE A 116 -19.24 -81.62 12.77
C PHE A 116 -18.56 -80.49 13.54
N ILE A 117 -18.39 -80.61 14.86
CA ILE A 117 -17.67 -79.61 15.65
C ILE A 117 -16.21 -79.54 15.16
N GLY A 118 -15.54 -80.68 15.02
CA GLY A 118 -14.16 -80.73 14.52
C GLY A 118 -14.03 -80.13 13.12
N THR A 119 -15.03 -80.33 12.26
CA THR A 119 -15.07 -79.71 10.92
C THR A 119 -15.11 -78.19 11.01
N ILE A 120 -16.02 -77.63 11.80
CA ILE A 120 -16.17 -76.18 11.95
C ILE A 120 -14.95 -75.57 12.65
N LEU A 121 -14.41 -76.22 13.67
CA LEU A 121 -13.23 -75.73 14.39
C LEU A 121 -11.97 -75.75 13.54
N ASN A 122 -11.81 -76.75 12.67
CA ASN A 122 -10.71 -76.76 11.70
C ASN A 122 -10.78 -75.53 10.79
N PHE A 123 -11.99 -75.14 10.36
CA PHE A 123 -12.19 -73.88 9.64
C PHE A 123 -11.88 -72.66 10.51
N CYS A 124 -12.27 -72.64 11.79
CA CYS A 124 -11.93 -71.53 12.71
C CYS A 124 -10.42 -71.34 12.80
N LEU A 125 -9.66 -72.41 13.02
CA LEU A 125 -8.18 -72.35 13.06
C LEU A 125 -7.58 -71.82 11.76
N HIS A 126 -8.10 -72.26 10.61
CA HIS A 126 -7.67 -71.74 9.32
C HIS A 126 -7.98 -70.25 9.19
N ARG A 127 -9.22 -69.84 9.51
CA ARG A 127 -9.66 -68.44 9.50
C ARG A 127 -8.76 -67.58 10.38
N ASP A 128 -8.48 -67.99 11.62
CA ASP A 128 -7.65 -67.22 12.56
C ASP A 128 -6.24 -67.02 12.01
N THR A 129 -5.65 -68.07 11.42
CA THR A 129 -4.35 -67.98 10.75
C THR A 129 -4.38 -66.99 9.58
N ARG A 130 -5.46 -67.00 8.78
CA ARG A 130 -5.64 -66.05 7.67
C ARG A 130 -5.90 -64.63 8.17
N MET A 131 -6.62 -64.45 9.28
CA MET A 131 -6.90 -63.15 9.89
C MET A 131 -5.63 -62.50 10.41
N GLU A 132 -4.72 -63.26 11.05
CA GLU A 132 -3.43 -62.70 11.49
C GLU A 132 -2.57 -62.21 10.31
N LEU A 133 -2.64 -62.89 9.15
CA LEU A 133 -1.96 -62.43 7.93
C LEU A 133 -2.58 -61.15 7.34
N ILE A 134 -3.89 -60.95 7.51
CA ILE A 134 -4.62 -59.79 6.96
C ILE A 134 -4.63 -58.62 7.95
N LYS A 135 -4.34 -58.87 9.24
CA LYS A 135 -4.33 -57.87 10.31
C LYS A 135 -3.59 -56.57 9.97
N PRO A 136 -2.40 -56.56 9.34
CA PRO A 136 -1.75 -55.31 8.94
C PRO A 136 -2.58 -54.50 7.95
N VAL A 137 -3.28 -55.16 7.02
CA VAL A 137 -4.18 -54.51 6.06
C VAL A 137 -5.40 -53.93 6.77
N VAL A 138 -5.95 -54.64 7.76
CA VAL A 138 -7.06 -54.11 8.58
C VAL A 138 -6.61 -52.86 9.35
N GLU A 139 -5.44 -52.91 9.98
CA GLU A 139 -4.85 -51.76 10.69
C GLU A 139 -4.62 -50.57 9.74
N ASP A 140 -4.09 -50.81 8.54
CA ASP A 140 -3.93 -49.77 7.51
C ASP A 140 -5.27 -49.16 7.08
N VAL A 141 -6.31 -49.98 6.88
CA VAL A 141 -7.66 -49.50 6.53
C VAL A 141 -8.25 -48.66 7.66
N THR A 142 -8.11 -49.10 8.93
CA THR A 142 -8.57 -48.31 10.08
C THR A 142 -7.82 -46.98 10.17
N ASN A 143 -6.51 -46.97 9.98
CA ASN A 143 -5.71 -45.73 9.98
C ASN A 143 -6.13 -44.78 8.85
N LEU A 144 -6.43 -45.30 7.66
CA LEU A 144 -6.91 -44.48 6.54
C LEU A 144 -8.30 -43.90 6.81
N ASP A 145 -9.20 -44.65 7.45
CA ASP A 145 -10.52 -44.17 7.86
C ASP A 145 -10.41 -43.02 8.88
N GLU A 146 -9.54 -43.17 9.89
CA GLU A 146 -9.25 -42.11 10.86
C GLU A 146 -8.67 -40.85 10.19
N GLN A 147 -7.75 -41.02 9.23
CA GLN A 147 -7.19 -39.91 8.46
C GLN A 147 -8.25 -39.22 7.60
N GLN A 148 -9.12 -40.00 6.93
CA GLN A 148 -10.21 -39.47 6.14
C GLN A 148 -11.14 -38.63 7.02
N GLN A 149 -11.56 -39.15 8.17
CA GLN A 149 -12.41 -38.44 9.11
C GLN A 149 -11.76 -37.15 9.63
N ALA A 150 -10.45 -37.16 9.92
CA ALA A 150 -9.71 -35.97 10.33
C ALA A 150 -9.68 -34.89 9.23
N ILE A 151 -9.48 -35.29 7.97
CA ILE A 151 -9.48 -34.39 6.81
C ILE A 151 -10.88 -33.81 6.59
N GLU A 152 -11.93 -34.62 6.62
CA GLU A 152 -13.33 -34.17 6.47
C GLU A 152 -13.72 -33.16 7.56
N ASN A 153 -13.29 -33.39 8.80
CA ASN A 153 -13.46 -32.44 9.90
C ASN A 153 -12.73 -31.11 9.62
N ARG A 154 -11.49 -31.17 9.11
CA ARG A 154 -10.73 -29.95 8.78
C ARG A 154 -11.35 -29.18 7.62
N ILE A 155 -11.84 -29.87 6.60
CA ILE A 155 -12.59 -29.26 5.47
C ILE A 155 -13.83 -28.55 6.01
N SER A 156 -14.58 -29.19 6.90
CA SER A 156 -15.78 -28.61 7.49
C SER A 156 -15.47 -27.34 8.30
N GLN A 157 -14.39 -27.34 9.08
CA GLN A 157 -13.91 -26.15 9.80
C GLN A 157 -13.51 -25.01 8.84
N LEU A 158 -12.71 -25.30 7.82
CA LEU A 158 -12.27 -24.28 6.85
C LEU A 158 -13.44 -23.68 6.07
N ASN A 159 -14.44 -24.48 5.73
CA ASN A 159 -15.66 -23.99 5.08
C ASN A 159 -16.46 -23.06 6.00
N ALA A 160 -16.53 -23.35 7.31
CA ALA A 160 -17.15 -22.45 8.28
C ALA A 160 -16.38 -21.12 8.39
N GLU A 161 -15.05 -21.17 8.51
CA GLU A 161 -14.19 -19.98 8.52
C GLU A 161 -14.39 -19.12 7.25
N LEU A 162 -14.40 -19.75 6.06
CA LEU A 162 -14.65 -19.06 4.79
C LEU A 162 -16.01 -18.38 4.75
N LEU A 163 -17.05 -19.00 5.31
CA LEU A 163 -18.38 -18.44 5.36
C LEU A 163 -18.41 -17.20 6.26
N GLU A 164 -17.79 -17.25 7.44
CA GLU A 164 -17.65 -16.09 8.33
C GLU A 164 -16.89 -14.92 7.66
N PHE A 165 -15.77 -15.21 6.98
CA PHE A 165 -15.01 -14.19 6.25
C PHE A 165 -15.85 -13.54 5.14
N ASN A 166 -16.60 -14.33 4.38
CA ASN A 166 -17.47 -13.81 3.33
C ASN A 166 -18.59 -12.94 3.90
N GLU A 167 -19.24 -13.35 4.98
CA GLU A 167 -20.25 -12.54 5.66
C GLU A 167 -19.68 -11.21 6.18
N SER A 168 -18.49 -11.23 6.77
CA SER A 168 -17.80 -10.02 7.23
C SER A 168 -17.52 -9.09 6.05
N ARG A 169 -17.01 -9.64 4.95
CA ARG A 169 -16.73 -8.89 3.72
C ARG A 169 -18.00 -8.28 3.12
N GLU A 170 -19.11 -9.01 3.09
CA GLU A 170 -20.39 -8.48 2.62
C GLU A 170 -20.92 -7.34 3.50
N LYS A 171 -20.74 -7.44 4.83
CA LYS A 171 -21.08 -6.36 5.77
C LYS A 171 -20.22 -5.12 5.57
N GLU A 172 -18.95 -5.28 5.21
CA GLU A 172 -18.02 -4.16 4.97
C GLU A 172 -18.17 -3.52 3.58
N MET A 173 -18.62 -4.29 2.58
CA MET A 173 -18.79 -3.83 1.19
C MET A 173 -19.57 -2.50 1.05
N PRO A 174 -20.73 -2.28 1.72
CA PRO A 174 -21.45 -1.00 1.62
C PRO A 174 -20.66 0.17 2.19
N LEU A 175 -19.90 -0.03 3.27
CA LEU A 175 -19.06 1.02 3.86
C LEU A 175 -17.93 1.42 2.91
N ILE A 176 -17.29 0.43 2.26
CA ILE A 176 -16.26 0.68 1.25
C ILE A 176 -16.85 1.48 0.07
N GLN A 177 -18.03 1.09 -0.42
CA GLN A 177 -18.71 1.80 -1.51
C GLN A 177 -19.06 3.25 -1.12
N GLU A 178 -19.54 3.47 0.11
CA GLU A 178 -19.83 4.82 0.60
C GLU A 178 -18.56 5.69 0.65
N VAL A 179 -17.45 5.14 1.14
CA VAL A 179 -16.15 5.82 1.16
C VAL A 179 -15.66 6.12 -0.25
N ASP A 180 -15.79 5.19 -1.19
CA ASP A 180 -15.40 5.38 -2.59
C ASP A 180 -16.21 6.48 -3.27
N ILE A 181 -17.53 6.56 -3.00
CA ILE A 181 -18.38 7.64 -3.49
C ILE A 181 -17.89 8.98 -2.93
N LYS A 182 -17.67 9.08 -1.62
CA LYS A 182 -17.15 10.31 -0.99
C LYS A 182 -15.80 10.73 -1.54
N ILE A 183 -14.89 9.77 -1.80
CA ILE A 183 -13.59 10.06 -2.41
C ILE A 183 -13.77 10.64 -3.81
N LYS A 184 -14.67 10.08 -4.63
CA LYS A 184 -14.96 10.59 -5.98
C LYS A 184 -15.52 12.01 -5.93
N GLU A 185 -16.48 12.27 -5.03
CA GLU A 185 -17.08 13.59 -4.82
C GLU A 185 -16.04 14.63 -4.38
N LEU A 186 -15.17 14.28 -3.42
CA LEU A 186 -14.11 15.16 -2.96
C LEU A 186 -13.10 15.48 -4.07
N ARG A 187 -12.71 14.48 -4.87
CA ARG A 187 -11.82 14.70 -6.03
C ARG A 187 -12.44 15.64 -7.06
N GLN A 188 -13.74 15.48 -7.33
CA GLN A 188 -14.47 16.38 -8.23
C GLN A 188 -14.54 17.80 -7.67
N THR A 189 -14.83 17.94 -6.37
CA THR A 189 -14.86 19.23 -5.67
C THR A 189 -13.50 19.92 -5.74
N ILE A 190 -12.40 19.22 -5.44
CA ILE A 190 -11.03 19.75 -5.53
C ILE A 190 -10.73 20.24 -6.95
N SER A 191 -11.07 19.45 -7.97
CA SER A 191 -10.89 19.85 -9.37
C SER A 191 -11.67 21.13 -9.70
N SER A 192 -12.92 21.23 -9.26
CA SER A 192 -13.75 22.41 -9.46
C SER A 192 -13.19 23.66 -8.76
N LEU A 193 -12.71 23.52 -7.52
CA LEU A 193 -12.11 24.60 -6.74
C LEU A 193 -10.79 25.07 -7.35
N ASN A 194 -9.96 24.14 -7.85
CA ASN A 194 -8.72 24.48 -8.55
C ASN A 194 -9.00 25.30 -9.82
N ASN A 195 -10.03 24.92 -10.59
CA ASN A 195 -10.45 25.68 -11.77
C ASN A 195 -10.95 27.09 -11.39
N GLN A 196 -11.74 27.20 -10.31
CA GLN A 196 -12.18 28.50 -9.79
C GLN A 196 -11.00 29.35 -9.32
N GLN A 197 -10.03 28.76 -8.60
CA GLN A 197 -8.83 29.45 -8.15
C GLN A 197 -8.00 29.98 -9.32
N MET A 198 -7.84 29.18 -10.39
CA MET A 198 -7.15 29.60 -11.61
C MET A 198 -7.87 30.77 -12.30
N SER A 199 -9.19 30.70 -12.41
CA SER A 199 -10.02 31.78 -12.95
C SER A 199 -9.87 33.07 -12.13
N LEU A 200 -9.97 32.98 -10.80
CA LEU A 200 -9.80 34.11 -9.88
C LEU A 200 -8.39 34.71 -9.96
N LYS A 201 -7.34 33.88 -10.08
CA LYS A 201 -5.97 34.38 -10.29
C LYS A 201 -5.86 35.15 -11.61
N ALA A 202 -6.50 34.67 -12.67
CA ALA A 202 -6.52 35.35 -13.96
C ALA A 202 -7.27 36.69 -13.90
N THR A 203 -8.44 36.75 -13.25
CA THR A 203 -9.20 38.00 -13.08
C THR A 203 -8.46 38.99 -12.19
N PHE A 204 -7.82 38.53 -11.11
CA PHE A 204 -6.99 39.36 -10.24
C PHE A 204 -5.82 39.98 -11.01
N ARG A 205 -5.11 39.20 -11.83
CA ARG A 205 -4.04 39.73 -12.71
C ARG A 205 -4.57 40.81 -13.65
N LYS A 206 -5.68 40.55 -14.35
CA LYS A 206 -6.32 41.54 -15.24
C LYS A 206 -6.68 42.83 -14.49
N LYS A 207 -7.24 42.72 -13.29
CA LYS A 207 -7.59 43.89 -12.47
C LYS A 207 -6.34 44.65 -12.00
N LYS A 208 -5.28 43.94 -11.60
CA LYS A 208 -3.99 44.55 -11.24
C LYS A 208 -3.36 45.30 -12.40
N ASP A 209 -3.38 44.73 -13.60
CA ASP A 209 -2.85 45.38 -14.80
C ASP A 209 -3.66 46.62 -15.16
N ALA A 210 -5.00 46.56 -15.05
CA ALA A 210 -5.87 47.72 -15.24
C ALA A 210 -5.62 48.83 -14.19
N VAL A 211 -5.31 48.48 -12.94
CA VAL A 211 -4.91 49.47 -11.91
C VAL A 211 -3.62 50.16 -12.32
N LYS A 212 -2.59 49.41 -12.73
CA LYS A 212 -1.33 50.00 -13.21
C LYS A 212 -1.53 50.93 -14.40
N GLU A 213 -2.33 50.50 -15.38
CA GLU A 213 -2.65 51.32 -16.55
C GLU A 213 -3.37 52.63 -16.15
N MET A 214 -4.29 52.56 -15.19
CA MET A 214 -4.95 53.75 -14.65
C MET A 214 -3.97 54.66 -13.89
N ASP A 215 -3.07 54.11 -13.07
CA ASP A 215 -2.05 54.88 -12.35
C ASP A 215 -1.08 55.59 -13.32
N GLU A 216 -0.69 54.91 -14.41
CA GLU A 216 0.12 55.50 -15.49
C GLU A 216 -0.63 56.65 -16.18
N LYS A 217 -1.93 56.48 -16.47
CA LYS A 217 -2.77 57.53 -17.02
C LYS A 217 -2.93 58.72 -16.07
N ILE A 218 -3.12 58.46 -14.77
CA ILE A 218 -3.19 59.51 -13.75
C ILE A 218 -1.88 60.29 -13.71
N SER A 219 -0.75 59.59 -13.60
CA SER A 219 0.58 60.22 -13.57
C SER A 219 0.86 61.06 -14.83
N SER A 220 0.47 60.55 -16.00
CA SER A 220 0.58 61.28 -17.27
C SER A 220 -0.31 62.53 -17.29
N ALA A 221 -1.56 62.43 -16.81
CA ALA A 221 -2.47 63.56 -16.74
C ALA A 221 -2.01 64.62 -15.72
N GLU A 222 -1.48 64.21 -14.57
CA GLU A 222 -0.88 65.11 -13.57
C GLU A 222 0.33 65.84 -14.16
N PHE A 223 1.21 65.13 -14.86
CA PHE A 223 2.34 65.75 -15.55
C PHE A 223 1.89 66.79 -16.58
N ALA A 224 0.91 66.44 -17.43
CA ALA A 224 0.35 67.36 -18.42
C ALA A 224 -0.32 68.58 -17.76
N LEU A 225 -1.00 68.39 -16.62
CA LEU A 225 -1.60 69.47 -15.84
C LEU A 225 -0.53 70.41 -15.28
N VAL A 226 0.55 69.88 -14.72
CA VAL A 226 1.68 70.68 -14.22
C VAL A 226 2.34 71.46 -15.36
N GLN A 227 2.57 70.82 -16.50
CA GLN A 227 3.13 71.48 -17.69
C GLN A 227 2.20 72.61 -18.16
N SER A 228 0.91 72.35 -18.29
CA SER A 228 -0.08 73.37 -18.67
C SER A 228 -0.15 74.51 -17.66
N ALA A 229 -0.09 74.21 -16.36
CA ALA A 229 -0.05 75.23 -15.31
C ALA A 229 1.21 76.10 -15.39
N GLN A 230 2.37 75.51 -15.68
CA GLN A 230 3.62 76.23 -15.88
C GLN A 230 3.58 77.12 -17.14
N GLU A 231 3.06 76.60 -18.25
CA GLU A 231 2.84 77.37 -19.48
C GLU A 231 1.87 78.53 -19.23
N ASN A 232 0.76 78.29 -18.51
CA ASN A 232 -0.20 79.31 -18.12
C ASN A 232 0.45 80.39 -17.22
N ALA A 233 1.30 80.00 -16.26
CA ALA A 233 2.06 80.94 -15.44
C ALA A 233 3.04 81.79 -16.28
N SER A 234 3.74 81.15 -17.23
CA SER A 234 4.62 81.84 -18.18
C SER A 234 3.85 82.82 -19.05
N LEU A 235 2.71 82.42 -19.61
CA LEU A 235 1.84 83.32 -20.38
C LEU A 235 1.30 84.47 -19.51
N ARG A 236 0.85 84.18 -18.28
CA ARG A 236 0.41 85.21 -17.31
C ARG A 236 1.51 86.21 -16.97
N SER A 237 2.77 85.79 -16.90
CA SER A 237 3.91 86.70 -16.70
C SER A 237 4.17 87.64 -17.89
N LYS A 238 3.79 87.21 -19.11
CA LYS A 238 3.88 88.03 -20.34
C LYS A 238 2.71 88.98 -20.50
N ILE A 239 1.63 88.78 -19.75
CA ILE A 239 0.48 89.69 -19.71
C ILE A 239 0.82 90.85 -18.77
N VAL A 240 0.66 92.08 -19.28
CA VAL A 240 0.80 93.29 -18.47
C VAL A 240 -0.28 93.27 -17.37
N GLN A 241 0.15 93.10 -16.11
CA GLN A 241 -0.76 92.91 -14.97
C GLN A 241 -1.57 94.18 -14.60
N SER A 242 -1.13 95.36 -15.04
CA SER A 242 -1.88 96.60 -14.87
C SER A 242 -1.53 97.59 -15.99
N PRO A 243 -2.31 97.58 -17.08
CA PRO A 243 -2.15 98.53 -18.18
C PRO A 243 -2.17 99.99 -17.70
N ASP A 244 -3.05 100.30 -16.75
CA ASP A 244 -3.20 101.66 -16.17
C ASP A 244 -1.96 102.14 -15.41
N LYS A 245 -1.23 101.25 -14.73
CA LYS A 245 0.03 101.61 -14.05
C LYS A 245 1.15 101.84 -15.07
N LEU A 246 1.21 101.02 -16.12
CA LEU A 246 2.21 101.13 -17.18
C LEU A 246 1.97 102.40 -18.02
N GLN A 247 0.70 102.73 -18.28
CA GLN A 247 0.30 103.97 -18.96
C GLN A 247 0.58 105.21 -18.11
N ARG A 248 0.28 105.18 -16.79
CA ARG A 248 0.68 106.25 -15.87
C ARG A 248 2.19 106.47 -15.83
N ALA A 249 2.99 105.40 -15.73
CA ALA A 249 4.46 105.52 -15.72
C ALA A 249 5.01 106.08 -17.05
N LEU A 250 4.36 105.77 -18.18
CA LEU A 250 4.72 106.31 -19.49
C LEU A 250 4.34 107.79 -19.63
N GLU A 251 3.16 108.19 -19.13
CA GLU A 251 2.74 109.60 -19.10
C GLU A 251 3.60 110.42 -18.13
N GLU A 252 3.96 109.87 -16.97
CA GLU A 252 4.86 110.49 -16.01
C GLU A 252 6.27 110.64 -16.59
N LYS A 253 6.81 109.61 -17.28
CA LYS A 253 8.08 109.74 -18.01
C LYS A 253 8.03 110.76 -19.15
N LYS A 254 6.89 110.92 -19.84
CA LYS A 254 6.71 112.00 -20.82
C LYS A 254 6.72 113.37 -20.13
N GLY A 255 6.08 113.50 -18.97
CA GLY A 255 6.14 114.71 -18.13
C GLY A 255 7.56 115.07 -17.76
N VAL A 256 8.33 114.12 -17.22
CA VAL A 256 9.75 114.29 -16.87
C VAL A 256 10.60 114.65 -18.09
N GLN A 257 10.32 114.08 -19.26
CA GLN A 257 11.03 114.43 -20.50
C GLN A 257 10.74 115.87 -20.96
N ILE A 258 9.51 116.35 -20.79
CA ILE A 258 9.11 117.72 -21.12
C ILE A 258 9.74 118.71 -20.14
N GLU A 259 9.74 118.42 -18.84
CA GLU A 259 10.43 119.22 -17.82
C GLU A 259 11.93 119.29 -18.09
N ALA A 260 12.58 118.16 -18.41
CA ALA A 260 14.00 118.14 -18.75
C ALA A 260 14.33 119.01 -19.98
N LYS A 261 13.48 119.01 -21.02
CA LYS A 261 13.62 119.90 -22.19
C LYS A 261 13.40 121.38 -21.88
N ASN A 262 12.49 121.71 -20.96
CA ASN A 262 12.28 123.09 -20.54
C ASN A 262 13.45 123.59 -19.68
N ALA A 263 13.95 122.75 -18.76
CA ALA A 263 15.15 123.05 -17.98
C ALA A 263 16.40 123.21 -18.86
N GLU A 264 16.54 122.40 -19.91
CA GLU A 264 17.58 122.56 -20.94
C GLU A 264 17.46 123.92 -21.64
N ARG A 265 16.26 124.34 -22.02
CA ARG A 265 16.01 125.63 -22.67
C ARG A 265 16.31 126.81 -21.75
N GLU A 266 15.91 126.74 -20.49
CA GLU A 266 16.22 127.76 -19.47
C GLU A 266 17.72 127.83 -19.17
N ALA A 267 18.40 126.68 -19.08
CA ALA A 267 19.85 126.62 -18.94
C ALA A 267 20.57 127.22 -20.15
N MET A 268 20.06 126.99 -21.37
CA MET A 268 20.62 127.55 -22.59
C MET A 268 20.39 129.06 -22.70
N GLN A 269 19.25 129.56 -22.24
CA GLN A 269 18.97 131.00 -22.15
C GLN A 269 19.86 131.68 -21.09
N SER A 270 20.01 131.07 -19.92
CA SER A 270 20.95 131.50 -18.87
C SER A 270 22.41 131.50 -19.37
N PHE A 271 22.79 130.51 -20.18
CA PHE A 271 24.11 130.45 -20.81
C PHE A 271 24.34 131.63 -21.76
N HIS A 272 23.34 131.99 -22.58
CA HIS A 272 23.44 133.15 -23.48
C HIS A 272 23.53 134.47 -22.70
N GLU A 273 22.76 134.64 -21.63
CA GLU A 273 22.85 135.80 -20.73
C GLU A 273 24.21 135.91 -20.04
N LYS A 274 24.72 134.80 -19.48
CA LYS A 274 26.04 134.76 -18.85
C LYS A 274 27.17 134.99 -19.84
N SER A 275 27.03 134.53 -21.09
CA SER A 275 27.98 134.76 -22.18
C SER A 275 28.05 136.25 -22.57
N ALA A 276 26.90 136.93 -22.63
CA ALA A 276 26.83 138.38 -22.85
C ALA A 276 27.47 139.18 -21.70
N ILE A 277 27.28 138.75 -20.45
CA ILE A 277 27.95 139.34 -19.28
C ILE A 277 29.46 139.10 -19.34
N LEU A 278 29.91 137.92 -19.76
CA LEU A 278 31.33 137.59 -19.97
C LEU A 278 31.99 138.49 -21.02
N GLU A 279 31.29 138.88 -22.08
CA GLU A 279 31.82 139.81 -23.09
C GLU A 279 32.04 141.23 -22.52
N VAL A 280 31.16 141.68 -21.62
CA VAL A 280 31.32 142.95 -20.88
C VAL A 280 32.47 142.85 -19.87
N TYR A 281 32.59 141.72 -19.16
CA TYR A 281 33.70 141.46 -18.24
C TYR A 281 35.04 141.28 -18.96
N ALA A 282 35.09 140.74 -20.18
CA ALA A 282 36.31 140.66 -20.98
C ALA A 282 36.83 142.05 -21.39
N LYS A 283 35.93 143.01 -21.64
CA LYS A 283 36.28 144.43 -21.89
C LYS A 283 36.77 145.12 -20.61
N ALA A 284 36.27 144.74 -19.43
CA ALA A 284 36.78 145.21 -18.13
C ALA A 284 38.12 144.56 -17.71
N SER A 285 38.31 143.27 -17.98
CA SER A 285 39.53 142.50 -17.69
C SER A 285 40.75 143.02 -18.47
N LYS A 286 40.56 143.51 -19.70
CA LYS A 286 41.63 144.22 -20.44
C LYS A 286 42.12 145.50 -19.73
N LYS A 287 41.27 146.20 -18.97
CA LYS A 287 41.68 147.35 -18.13
C LYS A 287 42.36 146.89 -16.83
N MET A 288 41.88 145.82 -16.20
CA MET A 288 42.47 145.25 -14.97
C MET A 288 43.83 144.56 -15.18
N SER A 289 44.07 143.95 -16.35
CA SER A 289 45.37 143.36 -16.72
C SER A 289 46.50 144.41 -16.79
N LYS A 290 46.17 145.69 -16.98
CA LYS A 290 47.12 146.80 -16.92
C LYS A 290 47.58 147.14 -15.49
N HIS A 291 46.75 146.85 -14.49
CA HIS A 291 47.08 147.00 -13.06
C HIS A 291 47.65 145.71 -12.43
N LEU A 292 47.28 144.52 -12.93
CA LEU A 292 47.77 143.22 -12.44
C LEU A 292 49.27 142.99 -12.71
N LYS A 293 49.82 143.57 -13.78
CA LYS A 293 51.27 143.54 -14.08
C LYS A 293 52.14 144.26 -13.03
N GLN A 294 51.55 145.13 -12.21
CA GLN A 294 52.25 145.81 -11.11
C GLN A 294 52.16 145.04 -9.78
N MET A 295 51.27 144.04 -9.67
CA MET A 295 50.97 143.34 -8.41
C MET A 295 51.50 141.89 -8.37
N GLN A 296 51.79 141.29 -9.52
CA GLN A 296 52.31 139.91 -9.61
C GLN A 296 53.84 139.79 -9.46
N ALA A 297 54.56 140.91 -9.28
CA ALA A 297 55.98 140.92 -8.92
C ALA A 297 56.26 140.56 -7.44
N LEU A 298 55.23 140.21 -6.65
CA LEU A 298 55.33 140.09 -5.20
C LEU A 298 54.67 138.85 -4.58
N GLN A 299 54.27 137.85 -5.38
CA GLN A 299 53.64 136.65 -4.80
C GLN A 299 53.99 135.35 -5.55
N GLU A 300 55.27 135.22 -5.91
CA GLU A 300 55.84 134.00 -6.50
C GLU A 300 56.64 133.19 -5.47
N GLN A 301 56.28 133.21 -4.19
CA GLN A 301 57.02 132.44 -3.19
C GLN A 301 56.21 132.05 -1.94
N VAL A 302 55.25 131.12 -2.06
CA VAL A 302 54.95 130.10 -1.02
C VAL A 302 54.27 128.90 -1.70
N ASN A 303 55.12 127.95 -2.07
CA ASN A 303 55.00 126.50 -1.88
C ASN A 303 53.94 125.67 -2.63
N SER A 304 54.50 124.98 -3.62
CA SER A 304 54.25 123.62 -4.09
C SER A 304 54.30 122.51 -3.01
N ALA A 305 53.43 121.51 -3.12
CA ALA A 305 53.66 120.03 -3.01
C ALA A 305 52.32 119.31 -2.72
N LYS A 306 51.69 118.62 -3.68
CA LYS A 306 51.85 117.17 -4.01
C LYS A 306 51.72 116.26 -2.78
N GLN A 307 50.61 115.54 -2.64
CA GLN A 307 50.36 114.17 -3.16
C GLN A 307 51.07 113.07 -2.36
N VAL A 308 50.30 112.28 -1.61
CA VAL A 308 50.57 110.89 -1.20
C VAL A 308 49.20 110.28 -0.86
N GLU A 309 48.80 109.05 -1.14
CA GLU A 309 49.33 107.94 -1.94
C GLU A 309 48.34 106.79 -1.73
N LYS A 310 48.02 106.11 -2.83
CA LYS A 310 47.73 104.67 -2.95
C LYS A 310 47.30 103.88 -1.70
N ASP A 311 46.13 103.27 -1.84
CA ASP A 311 45.96 101.81 -1.72
C ASP A 311 44.98 101.41 -2.85
N VAL A 312 45.42 101.14 -4.09
CA VAL A 312 45.96 99.88 -4.62
C VAL A 312 45.10 98.63 -4.32
N LYS A 313 44.62 98.07 -5.44
CA LYS A 313 44.13 96.70 -5.69
C LYS A 313 42.68 96.42 -5.29
N VAL A 314 41.75 96.70 -6.20
CA VAL A 314 41.36 95.79 -7.30
C VAL A 314 40.67 94.54 -6.77
N LEU A 315 39.34 94.65 -6.74
CA LEU A 315 38.37 93.67 -7.25
C LEU A 315 38.85 92.22 -7.36
N LYS A 316 38.35 91.37 -6.46
CA LYS A 316 38.07 89.97 -6.75
C LYS A 316 36.80 89.53 -6.00
N VAL A 317 35.75 89.23 -6.79
CA VAL A 317 34.59 88.38 -6.45
C VAL A 317 33.53 89.08 -5.58
N LYS A 318 32.48 89.74 -6.10
CA LYS A 318 31.25 89.23 -6.77
C LYS A 318 30.61 87.99 -6.13
N ASN A 319 29.39 88.21 -5.62
CA ASN A 319 28.36 87.28 -5.16
C ASN A 319 28.47 86.73 -3.73
N SER A 320 27.80 87.45 -2.83
CA SER A 320 27.02 86.87 -1.75
C SER A 320 25.84 86.09 -2.31
N ASP A 321 25.89 84.77 -2.23
CA ASP A 321 24.74 83.87 -1.98
C ASP A 321 25.29 82.44 -1.94
N ASP A 322 25.44 81.90 -0.72
CA ASP A 322 25.32 80.48 -0.36
C ASP A 322 25.91 80.22 1.04
N GLY A 323 25.25 80.76 2.07
CA GLY A 323 25.59 80.51 3.48
C GLY A 323 24.58 79.63 4.22
N VAL A 324 23.53 79.12 3.54
CA VAL A 324 22.37 78.49 4.19
C VAL A 324 22.13 77.03 3.75
N LEU A 325 22.91 76.48 2.80
CA LEU A 325 22.72 75.11 2.31
C LEU A 325 23.61 74.04 2.99
N ASP A 326 24.76 74.40 3.57
CA ASP A 326 25.71 73.40 4.11
C ASP A 326 25.25 72.73 5.42
N LYS A 327 24.58 73.46 6.33
CA LYS A 327 24.15 72.89 7.62
C LYS A 327 22.90 72.00 7.53
N SER A 328 22.16 72.05 6.42
CA SER A 328 20.95 71.24 6.19
C SER A 328 21.26 69.89 5.52
N LEU A 329 22.34 69.84 4.72
CA LEU A 329 22.80 68.61 4.06
C LEU A 329 23.62 67.71 5.01
N GLU A 330 24.36 68.28 5.96
CA GLU A 330 25.16 67.53 6.94
C GLU A 330 24.29 66.77 7.96
N ALA A 331 23.15 67.33 8.36
CA ALA A 331 22.19 66.65 9.24
C ALA A 331 21.44 65.49 8.56
N LYS A 332 21.13 65.60 7.26
CA LYS A 332 20.49 64.53 6.47
C LYS A 332 21.45 63.38 6.15
N LEU A 333 22.74 63.66 6.00
CA LEU A 333 23.76 62.61 5.83
C LEU A 333 23.95 61.77 7.10
N PHE A 334 23.92 62.39 8.28
CA PHE A 334 24.03 61.66 9.55
C PHE A 334 22.81 60.76 9.82
N GLU A 335 21.60 61.22 9.47
CA GLU A 335 20.38 60.42 9.61
C GLU A 335 20.31 59.24 8.61
N GLN A 336 20.83 59.42 7.39
CA GLN A 336 20.91 58.35 6.39
C GLN A 336 22.01 57.33 6.72
N GLN A 337 23.14 57.77 7.29
CA GLN A 337 24.21 56.88 7.75
C GLN A 337 23.74 55.99 8.92
N GLY A 338 23.00 56.55 9.90
CA GLY A 338 22.45 55.76 11.00
C GLY A 338 21.40 54.71 10.56
N ARG A 339 20.67 54.94 9.46
CA ARG A 339 19.76 53.94 8.87
C ARG A 339 20.51 52.86 8.09
N ALA A 340 21.63 53.21 7.46
CA ALA A 340 22.50 52.25 6.78
C ALA A 340 23.13 51.28 7.79
N ASP A 341 23.65 51.79 8.91
CA ASP A 341 24.28 50.96 9.96
C ASP A 341 23.26 50.00 10.60
N GLN A 342 22.00 50.43 10.82
CA GLN A 342 20.93 49.56 11.33
C GLN A 342 20.51 48.46 10.33
N LEU A 343 20.51 48.77 9.03
CA LEU A 343 20.20 47.79 7.98
C LEU A 343 21.34 46.77 7.81
N GLU A 344 22.58 47.19 7.98
CA GLU A 344 23.76 46.33 7.93
C GLU A 344 23.82 45.36 9.13
N GLU A 345 23.44 45.83 10.32
CA GLU A 345 23.34 44.98 11.52
C GLU A 345 22.21 43.95 11.41
N LEU A 346 21.06 44.33 10.81
CA LEU A 346 19.97 43.41 10.49
C LEU A 346 20.36 42.37 9.42
N LEU A 347 21.13 42.77 8.40
CA LEU A 347 21.65 41.84 7.39
C LEU A 347 22.61 40.83 8.01
N GLN A 348 23.53 41.25 8.88
CA GLN A 348 24.43 40.33 9.58
C GLN A 348 23.71 39.34 10.50
N GLN A 349 22.61 39.77 11.14
CA GLN A 349 21.77 38.86 11.94
C GLN A 349 21.04 37.83 11.07
N LEU A 350 20.44 38.27 9.95
CA LEU A 350 19.77 37.38 9.00
C LEU A 350 20.74 36.38 8.36
N GLU A 351 21.98 36.80 8.07
CA GLU A 351 23.00 35.94 7.48
C GLU A 351 23.45 34.85 8.47
N LYS A 352 23.64 35.20 9.75
CA LYS A 352 23.89 34.22 10.82
C LYS A 352 22.72 33.25 11.02
N GLU A 353 21.48 33.73 10.97
CA GLU A 353 20.30 32.87 11.10
C GLU A 353 20.15 31.92 9.90
N LYS A 354 20.47 32.41 8.68
CA LYS A 354 20.52 31.58 7.46
C LYS A 354 21.59 30.49 7.59
N ASP A 355 22.79 30.82 8.05
CA ASP A 355 23.89 29.85 8.20
C ASP A 355 23.56 28.78 9.25
N LEU A 356 22.99 29.16 10.39
CA LEU A 356 22.50 28.23 11.42
C LEU A 356 21.45 27.27 10.87
N LYS A 357 20.43 27.77 10.15
CA LYS A 357 19.41 26.93 9.52
C LYS A 357 19.98 26.02 8.44
N CYS A 358 20.98 26.48 7.69
CA CYS A 358 21.68 25.65 6.70
C CYS A 358 22.49 24.52 7.35
N GLU A 359 23.16 24.79 8.48
CA GLU A 359 23.89 23.78 9.25
C GLU A 359 22.95 22.74 9.89
N GLU A 360 21.84 23.18 10.48
CA GLU A 360 20.82 22.28 11.03
C GLU A 360 20.23 21.38 9.95
N ALA A 361 19.80 21.96 8.81
CA ALA A 361 19.29 21.20 7.67
C ALA A 361 20.33 20.21 7.11
N SER A 362 21.61 20.59 7.09
CA SER A 362 22.70 19.71 6.63
C SER A 362 22.95 18.55 7.59
N LYS A 363 22.86 18.78 8.91
CA LYS A 363 22.96 17.72 9.92
C LYS A 363 21.80 16.74 9.83
N GLU A 364 20.58 17.26 9.67
CA GLU A 364 19.37 16.45 9.56
C GLU A 364 19.37 15.60 8.28
N LEU A 365 19.81 16.18 7.16
CA LEU A 365 19.97 15.48 5.88
C LEU A 365 21.02 14.37 5.96
N ASN A 366 22.16 14.61 6.63
CA ASN A 366 23.16 13.57 6.85
C ASN A 366 22.65 12.43 7.74
N ASN A 367 21.90 12.73 8.80
CA ASN A 367 21.28 11.71 9.65
C ASN A 367 20.30 10.83 8.86
N VAL A 368 19.41 11.45 8.07
CA VAL A 368 18.48 10.72 7.21
C VAL A 368 19.23 9.86 6.19
N ARG A 369 20.31 10.38 5.60
CA ARG A 369 21.14 9.64 4.65
C ARG A 369 21.78 8.40 5.27
N SER A 370 22.34 8.51 6.48
CA SER A 370 22.90 7.36 7.21
C SER A 370 21.83 6.32 7.56
N GLN A 371 20.63 6.76 7.96
CA GLN A 371 19.51 5.85 8.26
C GLN A 371 19.03 5.11 7.00
N VAL A 372 18.99 5.79 5.85
CA VAL A 372 18.63 5.19 4.56
C VAL A 372 19.69 4.17 4.12
N GLU A 373 20.98 4.47 4.27
CA GLU A 373 22.05 3.51 3.96
C GLU A 373 22.03 2.28 4.86
N TYR A 374 21.77 2.45 6.16
CA TYR A 374 21.60 1.35 7.09
C TYR A 374 20.43 0.44 6.69
N ASN A 375 19.28 1.04 6.37
CA ASN A 375 18.10 0.29 5.92
C ASN A 375 18.35 -0.42 4.58
N ARG A 376 19.07 0.23 3.65
CA ARG A 376 19.45 -0.36 2.35
C ARG A 376 20.30 -1.61 2.54
N HIS A 377 21.32 -1.57 3.40
CA HIS A 377 22.14 -2.73 3.70
C HIS A 377 21.34 -3.88 4.35
N GLY A 378 20.39 -3.55 5.24
CA GLY A 378 19.48 -4.55 5.81
C GLY A 378 18.59 -5.22 4.75
N LEU A 379 18.10 -4.46 3.77
CA LEU A 379 17.30 -4.97 2.66
C LEU A 379 18.13 -5.83 1.69
N GLU A 380 19.33 -5.40 1.33
CA GLU A 380 20.25 -6.19 0.49
C GLU A 380 20.60 -7.54 1.12
N GLN A 381 20.80 -7.58 2.44
CA GLN A 381 21.08 -8.83 3.14
C GLN A 381 19.85 -9.76 3.15
N ARG A 382 18.64 -9.21 3.36
CA ARG A 382 17.40 -9.98 3.26
C ARG A 382 17.18 -10.53 1.85
N GLN A 383 17.48 -9.74 0.82
CA GLN A 383 17.35 -10.18 -0.56
C GLN A 383 18.29 -11.35 -0.88
N LYS A 384 19.57 -11.28 -0.47
CA LYS A 384 20.50 -12.40 -0.61
C LYS A 384 20.01 -13.67 0.09
N ASN A 385 19.41 -13.55 1.28
CA ASN A 385 18.86 -14.70 2.01
C ASN A 385 17.64 -15.31 1.27
N ILE A 386 16.77 -14.48 0.69
CA ILE A 386 15.63 -14.94 -0.11
C ILE A 386 16.11 -15.63 -1.39
N GLU A 387 17.09 -15.07 -2.08
CA GLU A 387 17.68 -15.68 -3.29
C GLU A 387 18.28 -17.06 -2.99
N ALA A 388 18.96 -17.21 -1.85
CA ALA A 388 19.48 -18.51 -1.40
C ALA A 388 18.35 -19.53 -1.13
N LEU A 389 17.27 -19.12 -0.44
CA LEU A 389 16.11 -19.97 -0.16
C LEU A 389 15.37 -20.38 -1.44
N VAL A 390 15.25 -19.48 -2.42
CA VAL A 390 14.65 -19.78 -3.72
C VAL A 390 15.50 -20.78 -4.51
N ALA A 391 16.82 -20.65 -4.48
CA ALA A 391 17.73 -21.61 -5.10
C ALA A 391 17.62 -23.01 -4.45
N GLU A 392 17.52 -23.06 -3.12
CA GLU A 392 17.36 -24.31 -2.38
C GLU A 392 16.00 -24.97 -2.66
N ALA A 393 14.92 -24.19 -2.69
CA ALA A 393 13.59 -24.65 -3.08
C ALA A 393 13.57 -25.17 -4.54
N GLY A 394 14.29 -24.52 -5.45
CA GLY A 394 14.49 -24.99 -6.82
C GLY A 394 15.18 -26.34 -6.87
N ALA A 395 16.27 -26.52 -6.11
CA ALA A 395 16.99 -27.80 -6.03
C ALA A 395 16.14 -28.93 -5.45
N ILE A 396 15.30 -28.63 -4.44
CA ILE A 396 14.35 -29.61 -3.86
C ILE A 396 13.29 -29.99 -4.90
N LYS A 397 12.76 -29.02 -5.64
CA LYS A 397 11.77 -29.27 -6.70
C LYS A 397 12.33 -30.15 -7.82
N GLU A 398 13.58 -29.93 -8.19
CA GLU A 398 14.27 -30.77 -9.19
C GLU A 398 14.44 -32.21 -8.68
N LYS A 399 14.83 -32.41 -7.41
CA LYS A 399 14.92 -33.74 -6.79
C LYS A 399 13.58 -34.46 -6.76
N ILE A 400 12.51 -33.78 -6.32
CA ILE A 400 11.15 -34.36 -6.30
C ILE A 400 10.74 -34.83 -7.69
N LYS A 401 11.05 -34.04 -8.74
CA LYS A 401 10.75 -34.41 -10.12
C LYS A 401 11.49 -35.68 -10.55
N VAL A 402 12.81 -35.75 -10.29
CA VAL A 402 13.62 -36.95 -10.60
C VAL A 402 13.10 -38.19 -9.87
N GLU A 403 12.73 -38.06 -8.60
CA GLU A 403 12.19 -39.14 -7.79
C GLU A 403 10.82 -39.63 -8.34
N ASN A 404 9.94 -38.70 -8.73
CA ASN A 404 8.64 -39.00 -9.33
C ASN A 404 8.77 -39.67 -10.70
N ASP A 405 9.69 -39.20 -11.55
CA ASP A 405 9.94 -39.81 -12.86
C ASP A 405 10.49 -41.25 -12.67
N SER A 406 11.35 -41.46 -11.67
CA SER A 406 11.83 -42.81 -11.29
C SER A 406 10.72 -43.70 -10.75
N ALA A 407 9.84 -43.17 -9.88
CA ALA A 407 8.70 -43.90 -9.34
C ALA A 407 7.73 -44.31 -10.46
N THR A 408 7.43 -43.40 -11.39
CA THR A 408 6.56 -43.65 -12.55
C THR A 408 7.15 -44.75 -13.44
N ALA A 409 8.46 -44.71 -13.71
CA ALA A 409 9.14 -45.74 -14.48
C ALA A 409 9.06 -47.13 -13.80
N LYS A 410 9.27 -47.20 -12.48
CA LYS A 410 9.11 -48.44 -11.71
C LYS A 410 7.68 -48.97 -11.73
N GLN A 411 6.70 -48.07 -11.65
CA GLN A 411 5.28 -48.41 -11.70
C GLN A 411 4.89 -49.00 -13.06
N GLN A 412 5.42 -48.45 -14.16
CA GLN A 412 5.26 -49.01 -15.51
C GLN A 412 5.88 -50.41 -15.65
N ILE A 413 7.09 -50.61 -15.12
CA ILE A 413 7.75 -51.93 -15.14
C ILE A 413 6.94 -52.97 -14.37
N LEU A 414 6.41 -52.60 -13.19
CA LEU A 414 5.55 -53.48 -12.40
C LEU A 414 4.25 -53.80 -13.15
N PHE A 415 3.62 -52.80 -13.77
CA PHE A 415 2.40 -52.99 -14.55
C PHE A 415 2.63 -53.96 -15.72
N SER A 416 3.70 -53.77 -16.49
CA SER A 416 4.04 -54.69 -17.59
C SER A 416 4.31 -56.11 -17.09
N LYS A 417 4.93 -56.25 -15.90
CA LYS A 417 5.18 -57.56 -15.28
C LYS A 417 3.87 -58.25 -14.86
N CYS A 418 2.94 -57.49 -14.31
CA CYS A 418 1.60 -57.98 -13.97
C CYS A 418 0.83 -58.44 -15.21
N GLU A 419 0.90 -57.70 -16.32
CA GLU A 419 0.30 -58.12 -17.59
C GLU A 419 0.94 -59.41 -18.12
N GLU A 420 2.26 -59.54 -18.04
CA GLU A 420 3.02 -60.73 -18.42
C GLU A 420 2.55 -61.96 -17.62
N ILE A 421 2.47 -61.84 -16.30
CA ILE A 421 1.99 -62.89 -15.39
C ILE A 421 0.53 -63.24 -15.67
N THR A 422 -0.32 -62.23 -15.92
CA THR A 422 -1.74 -62.45 -16.24
C THR A 422 -1.89 -63.23 -17.54
N LYS A 423 -1.06 -62.92 -18.54
CA LYS A 423 -1.04 -63.62 -19.81
C LYS A 423 -0.54 -65.06 -19.68
N GLU A 424 0.56 -65.28 -18.97
CA GLU A 424 1.06 -66.64 -18.66
C GLU A 424 0.02 -67.46 -17.89
N PHE A 425 -0.67 -66.85 -16.92
CA PHE A 425 -1.73 -67.50 -16.17
C PHE A 425 -2.91 -67.88 -17.07
N LEU A 426 -3.33 -67.00 -17.98
CA LEU A 426 -4.36 -67.29 -18.99
C LEU A 426 -3.95 -68.42 -19.94
N GLU A 427 -2.71 -68.43 -20.42
CA GLU A 427 -2.18 -69.50 -21.27
C GLU A 427 -2.12 -70.84 -20.52
N TYR A 428 -1.66 -70.84 -19.27
CA TYR A 428 -1.66 -72.01 -18.40
C TYR A 428 -3.07 -72.54 -18.14
N THR A 429 -4.01 -71.64 -17.83
CA THR A 429 -5.41 -72.01 -17.57
C THR A 429 -6.07 -72.59 -18.82
N ASN A 430 -5.82 -72.01 -20.00
CA ASN A 430 -6.31 -72.54 -21.28
C ASN A 430 -5.68 -73.89 -21.63
N SER A 431 -4.36 -74.06 -21.43
CA SER A 431 -3.68 -75.34 -21.66
C SER A 431 -4.19 -76.44 -20.73
N THR A 432 -4.37 -76.11 -19.45
CA THR A 432 -4.89 -77.04 -18.44
C THR A 432 -6.36 -77.37 -18.70
N GLY A 433 -7.17 -76.39 -19.11
CA GLY A 433 -8.56 -76.60 -19.53
C GLY A 433 -8.67 -77.52 -20.75
N GLN A 434 -7.81 -77.36 -21.76
CA GLN A 434 -7.76 -78.27 -22.91
C GLN A 434 -7.31 -79.68 -22.54
N LEU A 435 -6.38 -79.83 -21.59
CA LEU A 435 -5.94 -81.11 -21.06
C LEU A 435 -7.07 -81.82 -20.28
N LEU A 436 -7.82 -81.08 -19.48
CA LEU A 436 -8.97 -81.58 -18.73
C LEU A 436 -10.13 -81.97 -19.66
N SER A 437 -10.42 -81.20 -20.72
CA SER A 437 -11.40 -81.58 -21.75
C SER A 437 -11.01 -82.86 -22.48
N LYS A 438 -9.73 -83.07 -22.82
CA LYS A 438 -9.25 -84.33 -23.44
C LYS A 438 -9.34 -85.54 -22.51
N ILE A 439 -9.18 -85.34 -21.20
CA ILE A 439 -9.35 -86.41 -20.20
C ILE A 439 -10.85 -86.74 -20.02
N GLY A 440 -11.73 -85.74 -20.14
CA GLY A 440 -13.20 -85.93 -20.15
C GLY A 440 -13.70 -86.71 -21.37
N GLU A 441 -13.22 -86.38 -22.57
CA GLU A 441 -13.60 -87.11 -23.80
C GLU A 441 -13.03 -88.54 -23.87
N GLY A 442 -11.89 -88.80 -23.20
CA GLY A 442 -11.35 -90.16 -23.05
C GLY A 442 -12.13 -91.07 -22.09
N ALA A 443 -12.97 -90.50 -21.23
CA ALA A 443 -13.78 -91.25 -20.26
C ALA A 443 -15.16 -91.67 -20.82
N GLU A 444 -15.67 -91.00 -21.85
CA GLU A 444 -16.94 -91.39 -22.52
C GLU A 444 -16.77 -92.47 -23.60
N GLY A 445 -15.53 -92.80 -24.00
CA GLY A 445 -15.24 -93.84 -25.00
C GLY A 445 -15.15 -95.28 -24.48
N LEU A 446 -15.32 -95.51 -23.16
CA LEU A 446 -15.22 -96.85 -22.53
C LEU A 446 -16.57 -97.39 -22.00
N ALA A 447 -17.68 -96.75 -22.37
CA ALA A 447 -19.02 -97.22 -22.08
C ALA A 447 -19.85 -97.33 -23.38
N ASN A 448 -19.46 -98.26 -24.26
CA ASN A 448 -20.35 -98.91 -25.24
C ASN A 448 -19.79 -100.27 -25.64
#